data_AF-A0A087SSX8-F1
#
_entry.id   AF-A0A087SSX8-F1
#
_cell.length_a   1.000
_cell.length_b   1.000
_cell.length_c   1.000
_cell.angle_alpha   90.00
_cell.angle_beta   90.00
_cell.angle_gamma   90.00
#
_symmetry.space_group_name_H-M   'P 1'
#
loop_
_entity.id
_entity.type
_entity.pdbx_description
1 polymer ?
#
loop_
_entity_poly.entity_id
_entity_poly.type
_entity_poly.pdbx_seq_one_letter_code
_entity_poly.pdbx_strand_id
1 'polypeptide(L)'
;MSEAVRAYRSLLRAVKTHVSSSTGNPAFQQYISTTLKQRARAGGDPELARDYAFLLNSITEHKDLLLSYNIGIDPEQRQKDQYKKAASRVGLSLPEQFSG
;
A
#
# COMPACT_ATOMS: atom_id res chain seq x y z
N MET A 1 10.69 22.66 15.30
CA MET A 1 10.46 21.89 14.05
C MET A 1 9.11 22.30 13.52
N SER A 2 9.03 22.90 12.32
CA SER A 2 7.77 23.49 11.82
C SER A 2 6.68 22.43 11.64
N GLU A 3 5.44 22.84 11.85
CA GLU A 3 4.25 22.00 11.69
C GLU A 3 4.15 21.40 10.27
N ALA A 4 4.47 22.21 9.25
CA ALA A 4 4.59 21.78 7.86
C ALA A 4 5.57 20.60 7.68
N VAL A 5 6.75 20.66 8.28
CA VAL A 5 7.73 19.55 8.17
C VAL A 5 7.20 18.25 8.78
N ARG A 6 6.38 18.32 9.84
CA ARG A 6 5.74 17.13 10.42
C ARG A 6 4.65 16.57 9.51
N ALA A 7 3.80 17.42 8.95
CA ALA A 7 2.73 17.03 8.04
C ALA A 7 3.28 16.35 6.77
N TYR A 8 4.25 16.98 6.10
CA TYR A 8 4.90 16.42 4.90
C TYR A 8 5.69 15.13 5.18
N ARG A 9 6.23 14.95 6.39
CA ARG A 9 6.84 13.68 6.80
C ARG A 9 5.81 12.57 6.93
N SER A 10 4.65 12.86 7.50
CA SER A 10 3.54 11.90 7.59
C SER A 10 3.09 11.46 6.21
N LEU A 11 2.89 12.42 5.30
CA LEU A 11 2.56 12.16 3.90
C LEU A 11 3.63 11.30 3.21
N LEU A 12 4.90 11.65 3.35
CA LEU A 12 5.99 10.87 2.75
C LEU A 12 6.02 9.43 3.27
N ARG A 13 5.70 9.21 4.55
CA ARG A 13 5.59 7.87 5.12
C ARG A 13 4.43 7.09 4.48
N ALA A 14 3.24 7.68 4.41
CA ALA A 14 2.08 7.06 3.78
C ALA A 14 2.35 6.67 2.31
N VAL A 15 2.96 7.58 1.53
CA VAL A 15 3.31 7.30 0.13
C VAL A 15 4.34 6.18 0.00
N LYS A 16 5.35 6.14 0.87
CA LYS A 16 6.33 5.05 0.89
C LYS A 16 5.69 3.71 1.24
N THR A 17 4.79 3.69 2.21
CA THR A 17 4.14 2.47 2.67
C THR A 17 3.15 1.91 1.64
N HIS A 18 2.36 2.77 0.99
CA HIS A 18 1.21 2.31 0.19
C HIS A 18 1.42 2.38 -1.33
N VAL A 19 2.20 3.34 -1.82
CA VAL A 19 2.40 3.57 -3.28
C VAL A 19 3.73 3.01 -3.75
N SER A 20 4.77 3.15 -2.93
CA SER A 20 6.13 2.78 -3.32
C SER A 20 6.40 1.28 -3.18
N SER A 21 5.69 0.60 -2.27
CA SER A 21 5.69 -0.85 -2.12
C SER A 21 5.05 -1.57 -3.31
N SER A 22 4.11 -0.92 -3.99
CA SER A 22 3.37 -1.49 -5.13
C SER A 22 3.99 -1.17 -6.49
N THR A 23 4.63 0.00 -6.65
CA THR A 23 5.24 0.42 -7.94
C THR A 23 6.66 -0.06 -8.15
N GLY A 24 7.45 -0.28 -7.09
CA GLY A 24 8.84 -0.75 -7.18
C GLY A 24 9.82 0.17 -7.95
N ASN A 25 9.37 1.33 -8.44
CA ASN A 25 10.16 2.20 -9.32
C ASN A 25 11.02 3.18 -8.49
N PRO A 26 12.37 3.04 -8.50
CA PRO A 26 13.26 3.88 -7.69
C PRO A 26 13.26 5.34 -8.13
N ALA A 27 13.07 5.64 -9.42
CA ALA A 27 13.03 7.01 -9.93
C ALA A 27 11.80 7.76 -9.41
N PHE A 28 10.65 7.09 -9.36
CA PHE A 28 9.43 7.66 -8.79
C PHE A 28 9.58 7.95 -7.29
N GLN A 29 10.15 7.02 -6.52
CA GLN A 29 10.40 7.20 -5.09
C GLN A 29 11.33 8.39 -4.83
N GLN A 30 12.41 8.52 -5.61
CA GLN A 30 13.33 9.65 -5.52
C GLN A 30 12.62 10.96 -5.86
N TYR A 31 11.86 11.00 -6.97
CA TYR A 31 11.10 12.18 -7.38
C TYR A 31 10.15 12.65 -6.28
N ILE A 32 9.27 11.79 -5.80
CA ILE A 32 8.30 12.13 -4.73
C ILE A 32 9.01 12.59 -3.47
N SER A 33 10.07 11.88 -3.05
CA SER A 33 10.79 12.25 -1.84
C SER A 33 11.45 13.62 -1.93
N THR A 34 11.94 13.98 -3.12
CA THR A 34 12.58 15.28 -3.39
C THR A 34 11.54 16.38 -3.43
N THR A 35 10.45 16.18 -4.17
CA THR A 35 9.34 17.14 -4.30
C THR A 35 8.69 17.45 -2.95
N LEU A 36 8.38 16.44 -2.14
CA LEU A 36 7.75 16.64 -0.83
C LEU A 36 8.70 17.33 0.17
N LYS A 37 9.99 16.99 0.15
CA LYS A 37 11.00 17.70 0.97
C LYS A 37 11.16 19.15 0.55
N GLN A 38 11.14 19.45 -0.76
CA GLN A 38 11.23 20.81 -1.27
C GLN A 38 9.99 21.63 -0.85
N ARG A 39 8.79 21.06 -0.99
CA ARG A 39 7.53 21.70 -0.54
C ARG A 39 7.52 21.96 0.96
N ALA A 40 7.99 21.02 1.77
CA ALA A 40 8.12 21.22 3.22
C ALA A 40 9.10 22.35 3.59
N ARG A 41 10.19 22.51 2.84
CA ARG A 41 11.17 23.61 3.03
C ARG A 41 10.64 24.95 2.55
N ALA A 42 9.81 24.96 1.51
CA ALA A 42 9.17 26.16 0.97
C ALA A 42 8.00 26.68 1.81
N GLY A 43 7.72 26.07 2.97
CA GLY A 43 6.58 26.46 3.81
C GLY A 43 5.23 26.08 3.20
N GLY A 44 5.19 24.97 2.44
CA GLY A 44 3.94 24.45 1.87
C GLY A 44 2.88 24.19 2.94
N ASP A 45 1.64 24.17 2.49
CA ASP A 45 0.46 24.07 3.34
C ASP A 45 0.47 22.76 4.19
N PRO A 46 0.57 22.87 5.53
CA PRO A 46 0.53 21.72 6.42
C PRO A 46 -0.82 20.99 6.43
N GLU A 47 -1.93 21.70 6.21
CA GLU A 47 -3.27 21.11 6.24
C GLU A 47 -3.47 20.21 5.03
N LEU A 48 -3.16 20.72 3.84
CA LEU A 48 -3.18 19.95 2.61
C LEU A 48 -2.35 18.67 2.71
N ALA A 49 -1.15 18.75 3.32
CA ALA A 49 -0.31 17.58 3.52
C ALA A 49 -0.91 16.56 4.50
N ARG A 50 -1.65 17.01 5.52
CA ARG A 50 -2.39 16.13 6.44
C ARG A 50 -3.56 15.47 5.74
N ASP A 51 -4.35 16.22 4.97
CA ASP A 51 -5.52 15.72 4.26
C ASP A 51 -5.13 14.64 3.25
N TYR A 52 -4.05 14.85 2.49
CA TYR A 52 -3.55 13.81 1.58
C TYR A 52 -3.03 12.58 2.33
N ALA A 53 -2.38 12.76 3.48
CA ALA A 53 -1.90 11.63 4.27
C ALA A 53 -3.08 10.82 4.84
N PHE A 54 -4.12 11.51 5.31
CA PHE A 54 -5.36 10.90 5.77
C PHE A 54 -6.05 10.13 4.63
N LEU A 55 -6.22 10.75 3.47
CA LEU A 55 -6.83 10.13 2.30
C LEU A 55 -6.11 8.84 1.88
N LEU A 56 -4.78 8.87 1.80
CA LEU A 56 -3.97 7.71 1.42
C LEU A 56 -4.14 6.54 2.40
N ASN A 57 -4.15 6.84 3.70
CA ASN A 57 -4.36 5.82 4.72
C ASN A 57 -5.77 5.23 4.61
N SER A 58 -6.81 6.08 4.54
CA SER A 58 -8.21 5.64 4.43
C SER A 58 -8.47 4.79 3.18
N ILE A 59 -7.94 5.19 2.02
CA ILE A 59 -8.06 4.38 0.79
C ILE A 59 -7.40 3.01 0.96
N THR A 60 -6.23 2.97 1.59
CA THR A 60 -5.53 1.70 1.81
C THR A 60 -6.32 0.81 2.79
N GLU A 61 -6.78 1.36 3.90
CA GLU A 61 -7.61 0.64 4.86
C GLU A 61 -8.89 0.10 4.22
N HIS A 62 -9.57 0.89 3.38
CA HIS A 62 -10.73 0.43 2.63
C HIS A 62 -10.38 -0.66 1.62
N LYS A 63 -9.25 -0.55 0.93
CA LYS A 63 -8.77 -1.59 0.02
C LYS A 63 -8.50 -2.89 0.76
N ASP A 64 -7.79 -2.84 1.88
CA ASP A 64 -7.47 -4.01 2.70
C ASP A 64 -8.74 -4.65 3.26
N LEU A 65 -9.72 -3.83 3.66
CA LEU A 65 -11.04 -4.29 4.08
C LEU A 65 -11.77 -5.03 2.95
N LEU A 66 -11.84 -4.46 1.75
CA LEU A 66 -12.49 -5.11 0.59
C LEU A 66 -11.82 -6.45 0.26
N LEU A 67 -10.49 -6.48 0.26
CA LEU A 67 -9.72 -7.71 0.04
C LEU A 67 -9.96 -8.75 1.15
N SER A 68 -10.18 -8.32 2.40
CA SER A 68 -10.49 -9.23 3.52
C SER A 68 -11.84 -9.94 3.35
N TYR A 69 -12.81 -9.30 2.69
CA TYR A 69 -14.07 -9.91 2.29
C TYR A 69 -13.97 -10.68 0.97
N ASN A 70 -12.75 -10.88 0.46
CA ASN A 70 -12.45 -11.40 -0.87
C ASN A 70 -13.08 -10.58 -2.00
N ILE A 71 -13.58 -9.36 -1.75
CA ILE A 71 -14.18 -8.52 -2.79
C ILE A 71 -13.03 -8.02 -3.68
N GLY A 72 -13.11 -8.33 -4.98
CA GLY A 72 -12.04 -8.02 -5.94
C GLY A 72 -10.96 -9.09 -6.11
N ILE A 73 -11.07 -10.24 -5.42
CA ILE A 73 -10.25 -11.43 -5.70
C ILE A 73 -10.94 -12.30 -6.75
N ASP A 74 -10.20 -12.68 -7.79
CA ASP A 74 -10.62 -13.62 -8.84
C ASP A 74 -11.12 -14.94 -8.21
N PRO A 75 -12.35 -15.40 -8.52
CA PRO A 75 -12.87 -16.68 -8.05
C PRO A 75 -11.90 -17.86 -8.19
N GLU A 76 -11.11 -17.93 -9.27
CA GLU A 76 -10.13 -19.01 -9.47
C GLU A 76 -8.99 -18.94 -8.46
N GLN A 77 -8.50 -17.73 -8.19
CA GLN A 77 -7.46 -17.50 -7.19
C GLN A 77 -7.96 -17.84 -5.78
N ARG A 78 -9.23 -17.51 -5.47
CA ARG A 78 -9.87 -17.91 -4.20
C ARG A 78 -9.87 -19.42 -4.03
N GLN A 79 -10.20 -20.17 -5.09
CA GLN A 79 -10.27 -21.62 -5.05
C GLN A 79 -8.87 -22.22 -4.84
N LYS A 80 -7.86 -21.72 -5.56
CA LYS A 80 -6.45 -22.13 -5.38
C LYS A 80 -5.96 -21.90 -3.96
N ASP A 81 -6.23 -20.74 -3.37
CA ASP A 81 -5.81 -20.43 -2.00
C ASP A 81 -6.50 -21.31 -0.95
N GLN A 82 -7.79 -21.64 -1.16
CA GLN A 82 -8.50 -22.59 -0.31
C GLN A 82 -7.91 -24.00 -0.43
N TYR A 83 -7.61 -24.48 -1.65
CA TYR A 83 -6.97 -25.78 -1.84
C TYR A 83 -5.57 -25.82 -1.22
N LYS A 84 -4.78 -24.73 -1.30
CA LYS A 84 -3.47 -24.64 -0.63
C LYS A 84 -3.59 -24.76 0.89
N LYS A 85 -4.56 -24.07 1.49
CA LYS A 85 -4.84 -24.14 2.93
C LYS A 85 -5.38 -25.52 3.36
N ALA A 86 -6.19 -26.16 2.52
CA ALA A 86 -6.69 -27.50 2.80
C ALA A 86 -5.58 -28.54 2.74
N ALA A 87 -4.77 -28.52 1.68
CA ALA A 87 -3.65 -29.42 1.48
C ALA A 87 -2.60 -29.31 2.61
N SER A 88 -2.23 -28.09 3.02
CA SER A 88 -1.25 -27.89 4.10
C SER A 88 -1.72 -28.42 5.46
N ARG A 89 -3.03 -28.36 5.74
CA ARG A 89 -3.62 -28.92 6.97
C ARG A 89 -3.54 -30.44 7.04
N VAL A 90 -3.50 -31.11 5.90
CA VAL A 90 -3.41 -32.58 5.81
C VAL A 90 -2.00 -33.06 5.43
N GLY A 91 -1.01 -32.17 5.43
CA GLY A 91 0.38 -32.50 5.07
C GLY A 91 0.59 -32.82 3.59
N LEU A 92 -0.34 -32.40 2.72
CA LEU A 92 -0.27 -32.61 1.28
C LEU A 92 0.12 -31.31 0.56
N SER A 93 0.68 -31.45 -0.64
CA SER A 93 0.95 -30.35 -1.57
C SER A 93 0.00 -30.39 -2.77
N LEU A 94 -0.30 -29.23 -3.34
CA LEU A 94 -1.06 -29.17 -4.60
C LEU A 94 -0.23 -29.72 -5.77
N PRO A 95 -0.84 -30.47 -6.71
CA PRO A 95 -0.19 -30.92 -7.93
C PRO A 95 0.27 -29.74 -8.81
N GLU A 96 1.36 -29.92 -9.57
CA GLU A 96 2.01 -28.84 -10.36
C GLU A 96 1.05 -28.13 -11.33
N GLN A 97 0.07 -28.85 -11.87
CA GLN A 97 -0.97 -28.33 -12.76
C GLN A 97 -1.88 -27.25 -12.12
N PHE A 98 -1.85 -27.09 -10.79
CA PHE A 98 -2.66 -26.10 -10.06
C PHE A 98 -1.81 -25.03 -9.34
N SER A 99 -0.48 -25.04 -9.52
CA SER A 99 0.43 -24.09 -8.86
C SER A 99 0.68 -22.78 -9.63
N GLY A 100 0.24 -22.69 -10.89
CA GLY A 100 0.37 -21.50 -11.73
C GLY A 100 -0.56 -20.36 -11.35
#